data_AF-A0A2D5EUK6-F1
#
_entry.id   AF-A0A2D5EUK6-F1
#
_cell.length_a   1.000
_cell.length_b   1.000
_cell.length_c   1.000
_cell.angle_alpha   90.00
_cell.angle_beta   90.00
_cell.angle_gamma   90.00
#
_symmetry.space_group_name_H-M   'P 1'
#
loop_
_entity.id
_entity.type
_entity.pdbx_description
1 polymer ?
#
loop_
_entity_poly.entity_id
_entity_poly.type
_entity_poly.pdbx_seq_one_letter_code
_entity_poly.pdbx_strand_id
1 'polypeptide(L)'
;MDAPERRRRWTPSNGVPRGAVRRREPSLPPTDCGRGTPDGAHPAGDPAAREPPSFLTRPWWAGSTAARMECPSCGHGNQAGSVFCEQCGTRLPAGGVAPTGAAAGKVRCSRCGGENAPHMRFCVHCGNRLQEASAAGPAPSPGPASPGAAAPNPASSPGAAPTAGAVAPTPVAQAAASTAERVAGHLGGPLCGRCRGVGDPGAEFCKFCGARYADAQPAGEDVQSTAPGPHAGAPAQPAPAQPAPAQPAGQPAPAQPAPGPASPATGAATGARLVSILKDGSDGKVYALAGEQTDIGRTEGDVILGDDPYLSPRHARVQAAGGRYTLRDLASTNGIYVRLREPRELTHADMILMGQQVLRFEILDDVELSLGPASVHGVLVFGTPEVPRYARLVQYTTEGVGRDVHYLYRDDTVLGREIGDIVFTDDPFLSRKHASITVERSTKKVVLKDLGSSNGTALRLRGERVLAPGDQFRIGRHLFRFDHGGVR
;
A
#
# COMPACT_ATOMS: atom_id res chain seq x y z
N MET A 1 30.38 8.20 79.78
CA MET A 1 30.36 7.34 78.58
C MET A 1 30.52 8.26 77.40
N ASP A 2 31.63 8.08 76.71
CA ASP A 2 32.39 9.09 75.96
C ASP A 2 31.71 9.66 74.71
N ALA A 3 32.15 10.88 74.40
CA ALA A 3 31.87 11.64 73.19
C ALA A 3 33.04 11.47 72.17
N PRO A 4 33.11 12.21 71.03
CA PRO A 4 32.94 11.64 69.69
C PRO A 4 34.15 11.88 68.76
N GLU A 5 34.21 11.29 67.55
CA GLU A 5 35.19 11.77 66.56
C GLU A 5 34.85 11.72 65.06
N ARG A 6 35.04 12.93 64.50
CA ARG A 6 35.19 13.54 63.17
C ARG A 6 35.44 12.73 61.87
N ARG A 7 34.84 13.32 60.83
CA ARG A 7 35.23 13.43 59.39
C ARG A 7 36.74 13.43 59.10
N ARG A 8 37.15 12.93 57.92
CA ARG A 8 37.56 13.74 56.72
C ARG A 8 38.07 12.88 55.54
N ARG A 9 37.96 13.52 54.37
CA ARG A 9 38.31 13.17 52.98
C ARG A 9 39.83 13.19 52.72
N TRP A 10 40.35 12.36 51.80
CA TRP A 10 41.59 12.64 51.06
C TRP A 10 41.65 11.91 49.69
N THR A 11 42.36 12.53 48.75
CA THR A 11 42.54 12.25 47.31
C THR A 11 43.85 11.47 47.00
N PRO A 12 44.17 11.10 45.73
CA PRO A 12 44.91 9.87 45.38
C PRO A 12 46.42 10.07 45.15
N SER A 13 47.16 8.97 45.10
CA SER A 13 48.53 8.92 44.56
C SER A 13 48.86 7.58 43.88
N ASN A 14 49.67 7.70 42.82
CA ASN A 14 50.18 6.66 41.92
C ASN A 14 51.06 5.61 42.62
N GLY A 15 51.10 4.39 42.06
CA GLY A 15 52.19 3.43 42.34
C GLY A 15 51.92 2.00 41.85
N VAL A 16 52.44 1.65 40.67
CA VAL A 16 52.71 0.28 40.17
C VAL A 16 54.07 -0.14 40.80
N PRO A 17 54.35 -1.41 41.22
CA PRO A 17 54.55 -2.52 40.27
C PRO A 17 54.41 -4.01 40.71
N ARG A 18 54.38 -4.86 39.66
CA ARG A 18 54.90 -6.25 39.51
C ARG A 18 54.20 -7.44 40.21
N GLY A 19 53.88 -8.46 39.40
CA GLY A 19 53.78 -9.86 39.84
C GLY A 19 52.80 -10.71 39.04
N ALA A 20 53.26 -11.35 37.97
CA ALA A 20 52.48 -12.17 37.04
C ALA A 20 52.29 -13.62 37.51
N VAL A 21 51.13 -14.23 37.22
CA VAL A 21 50.99 -15.67 36.90
C VAL A 21 49.98 -15.86 35.76
N ARG A 22 50.39 -16.66 34.76
CA ARG A 22 49.81 -16.89 33.43
C ARG A 22 48.69 -17.94 33.42
N ARG A 23 47.79 -17.87 32.42
CA ARG A 23 47.27 -18.96 31.53
C ARG A 23 46.59 -18.29 30.30
N ARG A 24 47.28 -18.18 29.15
CA ARG A 24 47.12 -18.93 27.87
C ARG A 24 45.76 -18.77 27.15
N GLU A 25 45.76 -17.92 26.12
CA GLU A 25 44.84 -17.93 24.96
C GLU A 25 45.60 -18.35 23.68
N PRO A 26 44.92 -18.89 22.65
CA PRO A 26 45.56 -19.33 21.40
C PRO A 26 45.59 -18.23 20.33
N SER A 27 46.74 -18.13 19.66
CA SER A 27 47.06 -17.18 18.59
C SER A 27 46.88 -17.79 17.19
N LEU A 28 46.21 -17.07 16.28
CA LEU A 28 46.24 -17.29 14.82
C LEU A 28 47.18 -16.25 14.17
N PRO A 29 47.98 -16.61 13.14
CA PRO A 29 48.94 -15.71 12.52
C PRO A 29 48.35 -14.88 11.35
N PRO A 30 48.91 -13.69 11.05
CA PRO A 30 48.55 -12.89 9.88
C PRO A 30 49.34 -13.32 8.63
N THR A 31 48.73 -13.22 7.44
CA THR A 31 49.42 -13.41 6.15
C THR A 31 49.54 -12.06 5.46
N ASP A 32 50.78 -11.67 5.19
CA ASP A 32 51.19 -10.44 4.51
C ASP A 32 51.47 -10.69 3.02
N CYS A 33 51.27 -9.64 2.21
CA CYS A 33 51.37 -9.61 0.76
C CYS A 33 52.82 -9.37 0.31
N GLY A 34 53.34 -10.17 -0.63
CA GLY A 34 54.65 -9.94 -1.25
C GLY A 34 54.64 -10.27 -2.75
N ARG A 35 55.00 -9.28 -3.58
CA ARG A 35 55.26 -9.40 -5.02
C ARG A 35 56.51 -10.25 -5.26
N GLY A 36 56.50 -11.04 -6.34
CA GLY A 36 57.70 -11.63 -6.93
C GLY A 36 57.44 -12.05 -8.37
N THR A 37 58.19 -11.48 -9.31
CA THR A 37 58.34 -11.95 -10.70
C THR A 37 59.07 -13.29 -10.74
N PRO A 38 58.99 -14.03 -11.86
CA PRO A 38 60.28 -14.42 -12.45
C PRO A 38 60.29 -14.48 -13.99
N ASP A 39 61.41 -14.04 -14.55
CA ASP A 39 61.96 -14.50 -15.84
C ASP A 39 62.55 -15.91 -15.69
N GLY A 40 62.47 -16.72 -16.74
CA GLY A 40 63.16 -18.02 -16.81
C GLY A 40 62.76 -18.86 -18.02
N ALA A 41 63.57 -18.77 -19.08
CA ALA A 41 63.42 -19.47 -20.35
C ALA A 41 63.73 -20.98 -20.30
N HIS A 42 63.10 -21.77 -21.19
CA HIS A 42 63.63 -23.02 -21.76
C HIS A 42 62.92 -23.36 -23.10
N PRO A 43 63.51 -24.22 -23.96
CA PRO A 43 63.68 -23.94 -25.40
C PRO A 43 62.70 -24.67 -26.33
N ALA A 44 62.77 -24.29 -27.61
CA ALA A 44 62.01 -24.79 -28.75
C ALA A 44 62.26 -26.27 -29.10
N GLY A 45 61.20 -26.95 -29.53
CA GLY A 45 61.21 -28.24 -30.21
C GLY A 45 59.94 -28.37 -31.07
N ASP A 46 60.16 -28.62 -32.37
CA ASP A 46 59.22 -28.58 -33.51
C ASP A 46 58.42 -29.92 -33.67
N PRO A 47 57.51 -30.10 -34.66
CA PRO A 47 56.15 -30.57 -34.41
C PRO A 47 55.84 -31.90 -35.12
N ALA A 48 55.17 -32.85 -34.43
CA ALA A 48 54.57 -33.99 -35.13
C ALA A 48 53.39 -34.59 -34.37
N ALA A 49 52.24 -34.54 -35.06
CA ALA A 49 51.15 -35.51 -35.03
C ALA A 49 50.59 -35.95 -33.66
N ARG A 50 49.49 -35.30 -33.27
CA ARG A 50 48.31 -35.99 -32.70
C ARG A 50 47.09 -35.08 -32.86
N GLU A 51 46.19 -35.49 -33.76
CA GLU A 51 44.87 -34.89 -33.95
C GLU A 51 44.07 -34.90 -32.63
N PRO A 52 43.51 -33.77 -32.19
CA PRO A 52 42.47 -33.77 -31.17
C PRO A 52 41.11 -34.12 -31.82
N PRO A 53 40.27 -34.98 -31.22
CA PRO A 53 38.95 -35.26 -31.75
C PRO A 53 38.10 -33.99 -31.78
N SER A 54 37.51 -33.74 -32.95
CA SER A 54 36.61 -32.63 -33.23
C SER A 54 35.34 -32.72 -32.37
N PHE A 55 35.24 -31.91 -31.31
CA PHE A 55 33.97 -31.63 -30.66
C PHE A 55 33.87 -30.17 -30.22
N LEU A 56 34.00 -29.26 -31.18
CA LEU A 56 33.27 -28.00 -31.15
C LEU A 56 32.12 -28.11 -32.14
N THR A 57 30.92 -28.31 -31.60
CA THR A 57 29.64 -27.70 -32.04
C THR A 57 28.51 -28.47 -31.38
N ARG A 58 28.19 -28.11 -30.13
CA ARG A 58 26.85 -28.27 -29.59
C ARG A 58 26.70 -27.47 -28.30
N PRO A 59 25.85 -26.43 -28.27
CA PRO A 59 25.53 -25.75 -27.03
C PRO A 59 24.74 -26.71 -26.12
N TRP A 60 24.94 -26.56 -24.81
CA TRP A 60 24.41 -27.38 -23.72
C TRP A 60 22.87 -27.42 -23.60
N TRP A 61 22.14 -26.75 -24.50
CA TRP A 61 20.68 -26.81 -24.61
C TRP A 61 20.16 -27.83 -25.65
N ALA A 62 21.04 -28.49 -26.41
CA ALA A 62 20.62 -29.36 -27.50
C ALA A 62 20.31 -30.80 -27.03
N GLY A 63 19.17 -30.99 -26.36
CA GLY A 63 18.62 -32.33 -26.14
C GLY A 63 17.56 -32.48 -25.05
N SER A 64 16.46 -31.75 -25.12
CA SER A 64 15.19 -32.30 -24.65
C SER A 64 14.11 -31.96 -25.67
N THR A 65 13.79 -32.91 -26.53
CA THR A 65 12.49 -32.96 -27.20
C THR A 65 11.43 -33.25 -26.14
N ALA A 66 11.21 -32.29 -25.24
CA ALA A 66 10.08 -32.29 -24.33
C ALA A 66 8.84 -32.09 -25.21
N ALA A 67 7.91 -33.06 -25.15
CA ALA A 67 6.64 -32.95 -25.87
C ALA A 67 6.00 -31.59 -25.57
N ARG A 68 5.75 -30.78 -26.61
CA ARG A 68 5.02 -29.52 -26.46
C ARG A 68 3.53 -29.83 -26.43
N MET A 69 2.80 -29.27 -25.46
CA MET A 69 1.35 -29.39 -25.43
C MET A 69 0.69 -28.07 -25.84
N GLU A 70 -0.29 -28.16 -26.72
CA GLU A 70 -0.99 -26.99 -27.24
C GLU A 70 -2.08 -26.54 -26.26
N CYS A 71 -2.20 -25.23 -26.09
CA CYS A 71 -3.24 -24.63 -25.29
C CYS A 71 -4.61 -24.80 -25.99
N PRO A 72 -5.62 -25.40 -25.35
CA PRO A 72 -6.93 -25.59 -25.96
C PRO A 72 -7.70 -24.28 -26.19
N SER A 73 -7.31 -23.20 -25.52
CA SER A 73 -7.95 -21.88 -25.68
C SER A 73 -7.33 -21.01 -26.76
N CYS A 74 -6.02 -21.07 -26.99
CA CYS A 74 -5.34 -20.16 -27.92
C CYS A 74 -4.38 -20.84 -28.92
N GLY A 75 -4.19 -22.15 -28.82
CA GLY A 75 -3.29 -22.92 -29.69
C GLY A 75 -1.80 -22.75 -29.41
N HIS A 76 -1.39 -21.92 -28.45
CA HIS A 76 0.03 -21.73 -28.13
C HIS A 76 0.67 -23.03 -27.63
N GLY A 77 1.86 -23.35 -28.13
CA GLY A 77 2.63 -24.52 -27.71
C GLY A 77 3.39 -24.25 -26.40
N ASN A 78 3.00 -24.91 -25.32
CA ASN A 78 3.61 -24.76 -24.00
C ASN A 78 4.52 -25.96 -23.69
N GLN A 79 5.41 -25.78 -22.72
CA GLN A 79 6.28 -26.86 -22.24
C GLN A 79 5.47 -27.93 -21.51
N ALA A 80 5.86 -29.21 -21.67
CA ALA A 80 5.23 -30.30 -20.91
C ALA A 80 5.37 -30.06 -19.40
N GLY A 81 4.24 -30.09 -18.69
CA GLY A 81 4.19 -29.84 -17.25
C GLY A 81 3.82 -28.42 -16.85
N SER A 82 3.72 -27.47 -17.80
CA SER A 82 3.19 -26.13 -17.51
C SER A 82 1.74 -26.22 -17.02
N VAL A 83 1.47 -25.70 -15.83
CA VAL A 83 0.13 -25.69 -15.24
C VAL A 83 -0.77 -24.66 -15.92
N PHE A 84 -0.17 -23.61 -16.49
CA PHE A 84 -0.86 -22.51 -17.16
C PHE A 84 -0.18 -22.19 -18.50
N CYS A 85 -0.97 -21.70 -19.46
CA CYS A 85 -0.48 -21.27 -20.76
C CYS A 85 0.28 -19.95 -20.64
N GLU A 86 1.51 -19.92 -21.16
CA GLU A 86 2.42 -18.77 -21.05
C GLU A 86 1.94 -17.55 -21.86
N GLN A 87 1.06 -17.75 -22.84
CA GLN A 87 0.54 -16.67 -23.68
C GLN A 87 -0.80 -16.09 -23.21
N CYS A 88 -1.71 -16.91 -22.69
CA CYS A 88 -3.07 -16.47 -22.37
C CYS A 88 -3.53 -16.76 -20.94
N GLY A 89 -2.69 -17.41 -20.12
CA GLY A 89 -2.99 -17.73 -18.72
C GLY A 89 -4.01 -18.86 -18.51
N THR A 90 -4.53 -19.47 -19.58
CA THR A 90 -5.46 -20.60 -19.48
C THR A 90 -4.78 -21.78 -18.80
N ARG A 91 -5.43 -22.40 -17.80
CA ARG A 91 -4.91 -23.60 -17.14
C ARG A 91 -4.85 -24.77 -18.11
N LEU A 92 -3.70 -25.42 -18.21
CA LEU A 92 -3.49 -26.56 -19.10
C LEU A 92 -3.86 -27.87 -18.38
N PRO A 93 -4.49 -28.84 -19.06
CA PRO A 93 -4.92 -30.09 -18.45
C PRO A 93 -3.71 -30.93 -18.01
N ALA A 94 -3.73 -31.42 -16.77
CA ALA A 94 -2.68 -32.28 -16.24
C ALA A 94 -2.79 -33.68 -16.87
N GLY A 95 -1.77 -34.08 -17.63
CA GLY A 95 -1.73 -35.38 -18.32
C GLY A 95 -2.42 -35.31 -19.68
N GLY A 96 -1.68 -34.90 -20.70
CA GLY A 96 -2.20 -34.62 -22.03
C GLY A 96 -2.92 -35.81 -22.67
N VAL A 97 -4.26 -35.76 -22.69
CA VAL A 97 -5.12 -36.17 -23.80
C VAL A 97 -6.39 -35.31 -23.73
N ALA A 98 -6.78 -34.71 -24.85
CA ALA A 98 -8.02 -33.95 -24.98
C ALA A 98 -9.24 -34.88 -25.11
N PRO A 99 -10.39 -34.61 -24.46
CA PRO A 99 -11.65 -35.10 -24.97
C PRO A 99 -12.06 -34.23 -26.16
N THR A 100 -12.21 -34.86 -27.31
CA THR A 100 -12.69 -34.27 -28.55
C THR A 100 -14.17 -33.90 -28.43
N GLY A 101 -14.49 -32.67 -28.83
CA GLY A 101 -15.79 -32.29 -29.39
C GLY A 101 -16.98 -32.14 -28.43
N ALA A 102 -17.33 -30.90 -28.10
CA ALA A 102 -18.73 -30.51 -27.88
C ALA A 102 -18.94 -29.06 -28.33
N ALA A 103 -19.98 -28.86 -29.14
CA ALA A 103 -20.24 -27.67 -29.94
C ALA A 103 -20.47 -26.38 -29.11
N ALA A 104 -20.04 -25.26 -29.70
CA ALA A 104 -20.10 -23.91 -29.15
C ALA A 104 -21.55 -23.37 -29.07
N GLY A 105 -22.14 -23.36 -27.88
CA GLY A 105 -23.29 -22.51 -27.56
C GLY A 105 -22.81 -21.19 -26.96
N LYS A 106 -23.19 -20.03 -27.51
CA LYS A 106 -22.90 -18.71 -26.92
C LYS A 106 -23.94 -18.37 -25.85
N VAL A 107 -23.51 -17.83 -24.71
CA VAL A 107 -24.41 -17.38 -23.62
C VAL A 107 -24.53 -15.85 -23.65
N ARG A 108 -25.75 -15.35 -23.80
CA ARG A 108 -26.02 -13.91 -23.83
C ARG A 108 -26.25 -13.37 -22.42
N CYS A 109 -25.59 -12.26 -22.10
CA CYS A 109 -25.75 -11.61 -20.81
C CYS A 109 -27.15 -10.98 -20.66
N SER A 110 -27.86 -11.31 -19.60
CA SER A 110 -29.19 -10.75 -19.30
C SER A 110 -29.18 -9.27 -18.94
N ARG A 111 -28.01 -8.70 -18.58
CA ARG A 111 -27.88 -7.29 -18.17
C ARG A 111 -27.50 -6.35 -19.32
N CYS A 112 -26.53 -6.73 -20.14
CA CYS A 112 -26.05 -5.87 -21.23
C CYS A 112 -26.28 -6.44 -22.64
N GLY A 113 -26.77 -7.67 -22.76
CA GLY A 113 -26.97 -8.32 -24.05
C GLY A 113 -25.69 -8.84 -24.74
N GLY A 114 -24.51 -8.66 -24.14
CA GLY A 114 -23.24 -9.12 -24.72
C GLY A 114 -23.14 -10.64 -24.81
N GLU A 115 -22.56 -11.16 -25.89
CA GLU A 115 -22.38 -12.60 -26.13
C GLU A 115 -21.09 -13.10 -25.47
N ASN A 116 -21.16 -14.23 -24.78
CA ASN A 116 -20.04 -14.79 -24.04
C ASN A 116 -19.87 -16.28 -24.35
N ALA A 117 -18.67 -16.80 -24.13
CA ALA A 117 -18.42 -18.23 -24.24
C ALA A 117 -19.14 -18.98 -23.10
N PRO A 118 -19.59 -20.23 -23.31
CA PRO A 118 -20.45 -20.94 -22.37
C PRO A 118 -19.78 -21.28 -21.03
N HIS A 119 -18.45 -21.25 -20.96
CA HIS A 119 -17.68 -21.51 -19.75
C HIS A 119 -17.40 -20.22 -18.93
N MET A 120 -17.83 -19.04 -19.40
CA MET A 120 -17.60 -17.79 -18.69
C MET A 120 -18.59 -17.61 -17.54
N ARG A 121 -18.07 -17.51 -16.32
CA ARG A 121 -18.88 -17.27 -15.10
C ARG A 121 -19.35 -15.82 -14.99
N PHE A 122 -18.67 -14.91 -15.66
CA PHE A 122 -18.96 -13.47 -15.66
C PHE A 122 -18.92 -12.93 -17.10
N CYS A 123 -19.78 -11.96 -17.38
CA CYS A 123 -19.86 -11.33 -18.69
C CYS A 123 -18.62 -10.47 -18.93
N VAL A 124 -17.95 -10.68 -20.06
CA VAL A 124 -16.71 -9.94 -20.41
C VAL A 124 -16.97 -8.47 -20.75
N HIS A 125 -18.23 -8.10 -21.03
CA HIS A 125 -18.59 -6.74 -21.42
C HIS A 125 -19.04 -5.86 -20.24
N CYS A 126 -19.61 -6.44 -19.18
CA CYS A 126 -20.17 -5.65 -18.07
C CYS A 126 -19.90 -6.21 -16.66
N GLY A 127 -19.18 -7.33 -16.55
CA GLY A 127 -18.84 -7.96 -15.27
C GLY A 127 -20.00 -8.67 -14.55
N ASN A 128 -21.22 -8.67 -15.11
CA ASN A 128 -22.35 -9.36 -14.48
C ASN A 128 -22.18 -10.87 -14.52
N ARG A 129 -22.57 -11.58 -13.45
CA ARG A 129 -22.51 -13.05 -13.42
C ARG A 129 -23.49 -13.63 -14.45
N LEU A 130 -23.01 -14.56 -15.27
CA LEU A 130 -23.86 -15.28 -16.22
C LEU A 130 -24.47 -16.47 -15.48
N GLN A 131 -25.80 -16.60 -15.50
CA GLN A 131 -26.47 -17.73 -14.86
C GLN A 131 -26.11 -19.03 -15.60
N GLU A 132 -25.73 -20.07 -14.85
CA GLU A 132 -25.61 -21.43 -15.40
C GLU A 132 -27.00 -21.89 -15.82
N ALA A 133 -27.16 -22.35 -17.07
CA ALA A 133 -28.35 -23.05 -17.47
C ALA A 133 -28.45 -24.34 -16.64
N SER A 134 -29.38 -24.38 -15.68
CA SER A 134 -29.72 -25.60 -14.97
C SER A 134 -30.23 -26.62 -15.98
N ALA A 135 -29.49 -27.72 -16.14
CA ALA A 135 -30.02 -28.91 -16.78
C ALA A 135 -31.30 -29.31 -16.05
N ALA A 136 -32.37 -29.48 -16.81
CA ALA A 136 -33.66 -29.96 -16.34
C ALA A 136 -33.47 -31.21 -15.47
N GLY A 137 -33.97 -31.16 -14.24
CA GLY A 137 -34.26 -32.39 -13.50
C GLY A 137 -35.29 -33.21 -14.28
N PRO A 138 -35.30 -34.55 -14.13
CA PRO A 138 -36.26 -35.40 -14.82
C PRO A 138 -37.69 -34.97 -14.47
N ALA A 139 -38.54 -34.90 -15.49
CA ALA A 139 -39.94 -34.55 -15.39
C ALA A 139 -40.70 -35.49 -14.43
N PRO A 140 -41.70 -34.99 -13.68
CA PRO A 140 -42.54 -35.81 -12.84
C PRO A 140 -43.42 -36.73 -13.71
N SER A 141 -43.54 -38.00 -13.30
CA SER A 141 -44.45 -38.96 -13.91
C SER A 141 -45.91 -38.55 -13.67
N PRO A 142 -46.83 -38.79 -14.62
CA PRO A 142 -48.25 -38.49 -14.44
C PRO A 142 -48.89 -39.54 -13.52
N GLY A 143 -49.35 -39.10 -12.36
CA GLY A 143 -50.24 -39.90 -11.50
C GLY A 143 -51.67 -39.94 -12.09
N PRO A 144 -52.37 -41.08 -12.01
CA PRO A 144 -53.72 -41.19 -12.52
C PRO A 144 -54.75 -40.49 -11.61
N ALA A 145 -55.85 -40.09 -12.26
CA ALA A 145 -56.96 -39.34 -11.70
C ALA A 145 -57.72 -40.08 -10.57
N SER A 146 -58.30 -39.26 -9.69
CA SER A 146 -59.14 -39.60 -8.54
C SER A 146 -60.37 -40.45 -8.88
N PRO A 147 -60.97 -41.08 -7.86
CA PRO A 147 -62.14 -40.48 -7.19
C PRO A 147 -61.93 -40.49 -5.66
N GLY A 148 -62.58 -39.73 -4.79
CA GLY A 148 -63.83 -38.97 -4.83
C GLY A 148 -64.46 -39.13 -3.44
N ALA A 149 -64.66 -38.01 -2.74
CA ALA A 149 -65.56 -37.79 -1.59
C ALA A 149 -65.31 -38.53 -0.24
N ALA A 150 -65.08 -37.74 0.83
CA ALA A 150 -65.98 -37.56 1.99
C ALA A 150 -65.19 -37.27 3.30
N ALA A 151 -65.58 -36.16 3.97
CA ALA A 151 -65.29 -35.82 5.36
C ALA A 151 -65.96 -36.86 6.32
N PRO A 152 -65.71 -36.92 7.67
CA PRO A 152 -65.33 -35.83 8.57
C PRO A 152 -64.31 -36.15 9.70
N ASN A 153 -63.86 -35.08 10.39
CA ASN A 153 -63.16 -35.09 11.70
C ASN A 153 -64.07 -35.66 12.80
N PRO A 154 -63.57 -36.23 13.94
CA PRO A 154 -63.02 -35.40 15.03
C PRO A 154 -61.93 -36.00 15.95
N ALA A 155 -61.30 -35.07 16.70
CA ALA A 155 -60.80 -35.15 18.08
C ALA A 155 -59.76 -36.22 18.49
N SER A 156 -58.60 -35.76 18.98
CA SER A 156 -58.26 -35.74 20.43
C SER A 156 -56.75 -35.58 20.64
N SER A 157 -56.33 -34.51 21.31
CA SER A 157 -55.06 -34.48 22.06
C SER A 157 -55.27 -35.22 23.40
N PRO A 158 -54.20 -35.74 24.02
CA PRO A 158 -53.63 -34.97 25.14
C PRO A 158 -52.10 -35.13 25.30
N GLY A 159 -51.51 -34.24 26.10
CA GLY A 159 -50.32 -34.56 26.89
C GLY A 159 -49.12 -33.65 26.64
N ALA A 160 -48.96 -32.67 27.52
CA ALA A 160 -47.85 -31.73 27.54
C ALA A 160 -46.63 -32.26 28.34
N ALA A 161 -45.44 -31.84 27.87
CA ALA A 161 -44.20 -31.48 28.61
C ALA A 161 -43.32 -32.63 29.20
N PRO A 162 -41.99 -32.41 29.38
CA PRO A 162 -41.27 -31.14 29.33
C PRO A 162 -40.08 -31.03 28.35
N THR A 163 -39.75 -29.76 28.15
CA THR A 163 -38.65 -29.09 27.44
C THR A 163 -37.24 -29.66 27.66
N ALA A 164 -36.54 -29.95 26.57
CA ALA A 164 -35.07 -29.95 26.52
C ALA A 164 -34.61 -28.57 26.05
N GLY A 165 -33.79 -27.91 26.87
CA GLY A 165 -33.35 -26.54 26.69
C GLY A 165 -32.59 -26.30 25.40
N ALA A 166 -32.91 -25.18 24.76
CA ALA A 166 -32.09 -24.59 23.71
C ALA A 166 -30.72 -24.21 24.29
N VAL A 167 -29.65 -24.64 23.62
CA VAL A 167 -28.28 -24.22 23.90
C VAL A 167 -28.18 -22.73 23.58
N ALA A 168 -27.90 -21.92 24.58
CA ALA A 168 -27.60 -20.50 24.42
C ALA A 168 -26.30 -20.32 23.61
N PRO A 169 -26.20 -19.31 22.72
CA PRO A 169 -24.94 -18.98 22.08
C PRO A 169 -23.92 -18.47 23.11
N THR A 170 -22.66 -18.90 22.92
CA THR A 170 -21.47 -18.52 23.69
C THR A 170 -21.26 -17.00 23.76
N PRO A 171 -20.68 -16.45 24.85
CA PRO A 171 -20.68 -15.01 25.16
C PRO A 171 -19.80 -14.14 24.25
N VAL A 172 -19.11 -14.72 23.27
CA VAL A 172 -18.20 -13.99 22.36
C VAL A 172 -18.97 -13.15 21.33
N ALA A 173 -20.18 -13.57 20.93
CA ALA A 173 -20.98 -12.86 19.92
C ALA A 173 -21.67 -11.60 20.48
N GLN A 174 -22.10 -11.61 21.74
CA GLN A 174 -22.79 -10.47 22.37
C GLN A 174 -21.82 -9.33 22.74
N ALA A 175 -20.56 -9.65 23.07
CA ALA A 175 -19.55 -8.63 23.34
C ALA A 175 -19.18 -7.81 22.08
N ALA A 176 -19.09 -8.45 20.91
CA ALA A 176 -18.72 -7.78 19.65
C ALA A 176 -19.83 -6.86 19.09
N ALA A 177 -21.11 -7.23 19.27
CA ALA A 177 -22.24 -6.35 18.93
C ALA A 177 -22.25 -5.10 19.83
N SER A 178 -22.01 -5.29 21.14
CA SER A 178 -22.04 -4.19 22.12
C SER A 178 -20.93 -3.15 21.93
N THR A 179 -19.80 -3.50 21.31
CA THR A 179 -18.70 -2.56 21.02
C THR A 179 -18.97 -1.77 19.74
N ALA A 180 -19.60 -2.39 18.72
CA ALA A 180 -19.97 -1.72 17.47
C ALA A 180 -21.09 -0.68 17.68
N GLU A 181 -22.09 -0.99 18.50
CA GLU A 181 -23.15 -0.04 18.88
C GLU A 181 -22.65 1.10 19.76
N ARG A 182 -21.67 0.85 20.65
CA ARG A 182 -21.04 1.92 21.46
C ARG A 182 -20.15 2.86 20.64
N VAL A 183 -19.50 2.37 19.57
CA VAL A 183 -18.67 3.21 18.68
C VAL A 183 -19.55 4.05 17.72
N ALA A 184 -20.70 3.52 17.28
CA ALA A 184 -21.66 4.28 16.45
C ALA A 184 -22.27 5.47 17.21
N GLY A 185 -22.51 5.33 18.52
CA GLY A 185 -23.05 6.39 19.38
C GLY A 185 -22.12 7.59 19.59
N HIS A 186 -20.79 7.44 19.44
CA HIS A 186 -19.83 8.54 19.60
C HIS A 186 -19.51 9.29 18.30
N LEU A 187 -19.82 8.72 17.13
CA LEU A 187 -19.51 9.31 15.81
C LEU A 187 -20.76 9.77 15.04
N GLY A 188 -21.96 9.52 15.57
CA GLY A 188 -23.19 10.21 15.18
C GLY A 188 -23.81 9.82 13.84
N GLY A 189 -23.48 8.66 13.24
CA GLY A 189 -24.02 8.26 11.94
C GLY A 189 -24.19 6.74 11.74
N PRO A 190 -24.91 6.31 10.69
CA PRO A 190 -25.33 4.91 10.50
C PRO A 190 -24.17 4.00 10.10
N LEU A 191 -24.09 2.80 10.67
CA LEU A 191 -23.12 1.78 10.26
C LEU A 191 -23.56 1.07 8.98
N CYS A 192 -22.66 0.96 8.01
CA CYS A 192 -22.95 0.24 6.77
C CYS A 192 -22.84 -1.28 6.97
N GLY A 193 -23.90 -2.05 6.71
CA GLY A 193 -23.83 -3.52 6.83
C GLY A 193 -22.94 -4.22 5.80
N ARG A 194 -22.52 -3.54 4.72
CA ARG A 194 -21.63 -4.10 3.69
C ARG A 194 -20.15 -3.93 4.02
N CYS A 195 -19.71 -2.72 4.39
CA CYS A 195 -18.30 -2.41 4.65
C CYS A 195 -17.99 -2.03 6.09
N ARG A 196 -19.01 -1.94 6.95
CA ARG A 196 -18.92 -1.54 8.37
C ARG A 196 -18.38 -0.12 8.62
N GLY A 197 -18.30 0.72 7.59
CA GLY A 197 -17.95 2.14 7.74
C GLY A 197 -19.10 2.97 8.34
N VAL A 198 -18.77 3.95 9.17
CA VAL A 198 -19.71 4.91 9.77
C VAL A 198 -20.07 5.99 8.74
N GLY A 199 -21.35 6.05 8.39
CA GLY A 199 -21.93 7.03 7.48
C GLY A 199 -22.08 8.41 8.09
N ASP A 200 -22.40 9.37 7.24
CA ASP A 200 -22.83 10.68 7.71
C ASP A 200 -24.32 10.62 8.11
N PRO A 201 -24.73 11.26 9.21
CA PRO A 201 -26.14 11.28 9.61
C PRO A 201 -27.03 11.86 8.50
N GLY A 202 -28.09 11.11 8.15
CA GLY A 202 -29.04 11.50 7.09
C GLY A 202 -28.65 11.07 5.67
N ALA A 203 -27.48 10.44 5.47
CA ALA A 203 -27.11 9.92 4.15
C ALA A 203 -27.88 8.64 3.80
N GLU A 204 -28.46 8.57 2.59
CA GLU A 204 -29.13 7.36 2.09
C GLU A 204 -28.15 6.26 1.63
N PHE A 205 -26.93 6.64 1.26
CA PHE A 205 -25.91 5.76 0.69
C PHE A 205 -24.59 5.87 1.46
N CYS A 206 -23.89 4.75 1.59
CA CYS A 206 -22.59 4.68 2.24
C CYS A 206 -21.50 5.32 1.36
N LYS A 207 -20.84 6.36 1.87
CA LYS A 207 -19.73 7.05 1.17
C LYS A 207 -18.52 6.17 0.83
N PHE A 208 -18.38 5.03 1.51
CA PHE A 208 -17.22 4.13 1.32
C PHE A 208 -17.46 3.05 0.27
N CYS A 209 -18.69 2.53 0.14
CA CYS A 209 -18.97 1.39 -0.73
C CYS A 209 -20.22 1.53 -1.62
N GLY A 210 -20.95 2.65 -1.52
CA GLY A 210 -22.13 2.97 -2.32
C GLY A 210 -23.39 2.16 -1.98
N ALA A 211 -23.38 1.31 -0.96
CA ALA A 211 -24.56 0.56 -0.53
C ALA A 211 -25.58 1.49 0.15
N ARG A 212 -26.89 1.26 -0.09
CA ARG A 212 -27.95 1.95 0.68
C ARG A 212 -28.00 1.42 2.11
N TYR A 213 -28.24 2.30 3.06
CA TYR A 213 -28.39 1.89 4.47
C TYR A 213 -29.65 1.06 4.74
N ALA A 214 -30.69 1.23 3.90
CA ALA A 214 -31.95 0.50 4.03
C ALA A 214 -31.86 -1.00 3.69
N ASP A 215 -30.83 -1.44 2.95
CA ASP A 215 -30.73 -2.82 2.44
C ASP A 215 -29.93 -3.76 3.36
N ALA A 216 -29.61 -3.32 4.59
CA ALA A 216 -28.79 -4.05 5.54
C ALA A 216 -29.47 -4.25 6.91
N GLN A 217 -30.55 -5.04 6.92
CA GLN A 217 -31.07 -5.68 8.15
C GLN A 217 -31.04 -7.21 7.95
N PRO A 218 -30.59 -8.00 8.94
CA PRO A 218 -30.72 -9.44 8.89
C PRO A 218 -32.18 -9.84 9.02
N ALA A 219 -32.63 -10.77 8.19
CA ALA A 219 -33.96 -11.37 8.26
C ALA A 219 -34.15 -12.08 9.61
N GLY A 220 -35.25 -11.77 10.30
CA GLY A 220 -35.67 -12.41 11.54
C GLY A 220 -37.11 -12.06 11.93
N GLU A 221 -38.00 -12.97 11.55
CA GLU A 221 -39.32 -13.30 12.14
C GLU A 221 -40.55 -12.42 11.92
N ASP A 222 -41.63 -13.13 11.59
CA ASP A 222 -42.95 -12.76 11.11
C ASP A 222 -43.77 -11.84 12.05
N VAL A 223 -44.39 -10.80 11.48
CA VAL A 223 -45.75 -10.38 11.86
C VAL A 223 -46.56 -10.06 10.60
N GLN A 224 -47.79 -10.54 10.62
CA GLN A 224 -48.72 -10.77 9.53
C GLN A 224 -49.17 -9.54 8.74
N SER A 225 -49.44 -9.83 7.47
CA SER A 225 -50.16 -9.02 6.51
C SER A 225 -51.67 -8.99 6.81
N THR A 226 -52.27 -7.80 6.86
CA THR A 226 -53.70 -7.59 6.56
C THR A 226 -53.87 -6.34 5.69
N ALA A 227 -54.54 -6.51 4.55
CA ALA A 227 -54.97 -5.47 3.61
C ALA A 227 -56.41 -4.96 3.95
N PRO A 228 -57.09 -4.12 3.13
CA PRO A 228 -57.17 -2.66 3.32
C PRO A 228 -58.59 -2.03 3.39
N GLY A 229 -58.66 -0.75 3.82
CA GLY A 229 -59.72 0.26 3.50
C GLY A 229 -60.42 0.93 4.71
N PRO A 230 -61.12 2.10 4.60
CA PRO A 230 -61.05 3.20 3.64
C PRO A 230 -60.90 4.64 4.28
N HIS A 231 -60.61 5.62 3.42
CA HIS A 231 -60.70 7.11 3.47
C HIS A 231 -60.90 7.91 4.79
N ALA A 232 -60.08 8.97 4.98
CA ALA A 232 -60.53 10.39 5.01
C ALA A 232 -59.36 11.39 5.19
N GLY A 233 -59.38 12.50 4.43
CA GLY A 233 -58.90 13.81 4.89
C GLY A 233 -57.52 14.29 4.43
N ALA A 234 -57.46 14.99 3.29
CA ALA A 234 -56.36 15.87 2.90
C ALA A 234 -56.41 17.21 3.68
N PRO A 235 -55.28 17.94 3.76
CA PRO A 235 -55.29 19.24 3.12
C PRO A 235 -54.02 19.56 2.30
N ALA A 236 -54.19 20.59 1.47
CA ALA A 236 -53.45 20.94 0.27
C ALA A 236 -52.05 21.55 0.50
N GLN A 237 -51.17 21.28 -0.47
CA GLN A 237 -49.88 21.95 -0.66
C GLN A 237 -50.07 23.32 -1.36
N PRO A 238 -49.26 24.35 -1.05
CA PRO A 238 -49.15 25.55 -1.88
C PRO A 238 -48.18 25.34 -3.05
N ALA A 239 -48.56 25.89 -4.21
CA ALA A 239 -47.83 25.89 -5.47
C ALA A 239 -46.62 26.86 -5.48
N PRO A 240 -45.64 26.66 -6.40
CA PRO A 240 -44.42 27.46 -6.48
C PRO A 240 -44.63 28.80 -7.21
N ALA A 241 -44.03 29.87 -6.68
CA ALA A 241 -44.01 31.19 -7.30
C ALA A 241 -42.88 31.32 -8.33
N GLN A 242 -43.22 31.84 -9.52
CA GLN A 242 -42.30 32.16 -10.62
C GLN A 242 -41.53 33.47 -10.35
N PRO A 243 -40.30 33.62 -10.87
CA PRO A 243 -39.53 34.86 -10.77
C PRO A 243 -39.94 35.91 -11.81
N ALA A 244 -40.01 37.18 -11.37
CA ALA A 244 -40.25 38.36 -12.21
C ALA A 244 -38.93 38.94 -12.78
N PRO A 245 -38.99 39.69 -13.90
CA PRO A 245 -37.81 40.03 -14.72
C PRO A 245 -36.94 41.17 -14.15
N ALA A 246 -35.63 41.08 -14.41
CA ALA A 246 -34.63 42.09 -14.07
C ALA A 246 -34.73 43.32 -15.00
N GLN A 247 -34.74 44.53 -14.40
CA GLN A 247 -34.54 45.80 -15.10
C GLN A 247 -33.05 46.20 -15.11
N PRO A 248 -32.59 47.00 -16.10
CA PRO A 248 -31.17 47.32 -16.28
C PRO A 248 -30.73 48.63 -15.60
N ALA A 249 -29.46 48.62 -15.20
CA ALA A 249 -28.47 49.71 -15.15
C ALA A 249 -28.76 51.00 -14.34
N GLY A 250 -28.03 51.14 -13.22
CA GLY A 250 -27.63 52.43 -12.64
C GLY A 250 -26.11 52.54 -12.62
N GLN A 251 -25.57 53.60 -13.25
CA GLN A 251 -24.15 53.91 -13.39
C GLN A 251 -23.50 54.32 -12.05
N PRO A 252 -22.24 53.93 -11.77
CA PRO A 252 -21.36 54.66 -10.84
C PRO A 252 -20.56 55.75 -11.56
N ALA A 253 -20.47 56.92 -10.92
CA ALA A 253 -19.75 58.12 -11.33
C ALA A 253 -18.20 57.95 -11.26
N PRO A 254 -17.41 58.84 -11.90
CA PRO A 254 -16.04 58.56 -12.34
C PRO A 254 -14.99 58.77 -11.23
N ALA A 255 -14.09 57.78 -11.08
CA ALA A 255 -12.89 57.90 -10.26
C ALA A 255 -11.69 58.31 -11.13
N GLN A 256 -10.90 59.27 -10.63
CA GLN A 256 -9.80 59.96 -11.31
C GLN A 256 -8.57 59.06 -11.58
N PRO A 257 -7.72 59.38 -12.59
CA PRO A 257 -6.54 58.59 -12.94
C PRO A 257 -5.23 59.12 -12.32
N ALA A 258 -4.36 58.19 -11.89
CA ALA A 258 -2.89 58.17 -11.97
C ALA A 258 -2.28 57.26 -10.87
N PRO A 259 -1.02 56.74 -10.98
CA PRO A 259 0.02 56.99 -11.98
C PRO A 259 0.52 55.72 -12.72
N GLY A 260 1.29 55.95 -13.80
CA GLY A 260 1.82 54.92 -14.71
C GLY A 260 2.86 53.96 -14.10
N PRO A 261 3.31 52.97 -14.90
CA PRO A 261 4.15 51.88 -14.42
C PRO A 261 5.50 52.41 -13.92
N ALA A 262 5.71 52.31 -12.61
CA ALA A 262 7.04 52.42 -12.04
C ALA A 262 7.86 51.22 -12.53
N SER A 263 8.90 51.48 -13.32
CA SER A 263 9.99 50.53 -13.55
C SER A 263 10.46 50.01 -12.20
N PRO A 264 10.57 48.68 -11.99
CA PRO A 264 11.18 48.19 -10.76
C PRO A 264 12.65 48.61 -10.76
N ALA A 265 12.95 49.53 -9.83
CA ALA A 265 14.29 49.87 -9.43
C ALA A 265 15.04 48.58 -9.07
N THR A 266 16.28 48.50 -9.53
CA THR A 266 17.25 47.45 -9.30
C THR A 266 17.58 47.36 -7.80
N GLY A 267 16.68 46.76 -7.02
CA GLY A 267 16.97 46.23 -5.69
C GLY A 267 17.65 44.88 -5.87
N ALA A 268 18.90 44.78 -5.42
CA ALA A 268 19.64 43.52 -5.43
C ALA A 268 18.87 42.44 -4.66
N ALA A 269 18.17 41.57 -5.38
CA ALA A 269 17.49 40.42 -4.80
C ALA A 269 18.54 39.39 -4.35
N THR A 270 18.77 39.29 -3.04
CA THR A 270 19.28 38.08 -2.37
C THR A 270 18.21 36.97 -2.44
N GLY A 271 17.73 36.68 -3.66
CA GLY A 271 16.48 35.98 -3.89
C GLY A 271 16.59 34.49 -3.65
N ALA A 272 15.76 33.95 -2.77
CA ALA A 272 15.52 32.53 -2.75
C ALA A 272 14.83 32.10 -4.05
N ARG A 273 15.16 30.89 -4.49
CA ARG A 273 14.62 30.31 -5.71
C ARG A 273 14.47 28.81 -5.57
N LEU A 274 13.50 28.26 -6.28
CA LEU A 274 13.39 26.83 -6.52
C LEU A 274 13.96 26.52 -7.88
N VAL A 275 14.94 25.62 -7.93
CA VAL A 275 15.52 25.12 -9.16
C VAL A 275 14.95 23.74 -9.42
N SER A 276 14.26 23.55 -10.55
CA SER A 276 13.83 22.22 -10.98
C SER A 276 15.06 21.40 -11.36
N ILE A 277 15.18 20.17 -10.87
CA ILE A 277 16.25 19.24 -11.24
C ILE A 277 15.70 18.26 -12.27
N LEU A 278 16.37 18.15 -13.41
CA LEU A 278 15.99 17.28 -14.51
C LEU A 278 16.43 15.82 -14.24
N LYS A 279 15.96 14.89 -15.09
CA LYS A 279 16.23 13.44 -14.93
C LYS A 279 17.71 13.09 -15.05
N ASP A 280 18.47 13.89 -15.78
CA ASP A 280 19.93 13.76 -15.94
C ASP A 280 20.71 14.41 -14.78
N GLY A 281 20.01 15.00 -13.80
CA GLY A 281 20.60 15.70 -12.65
C GLY A 281 20.97 17.16 -12.92
N SER A 282 20.77 17.66 -14.13
CA SER A 282 21.06 19.06 -14.47
C SER A 282 20.01 20.03 -13.90
N ASP A 283 20.42 21.28 -13.73
CA ASP A 283 19.54 22.37 -13.34
C ASP A 283 18.62 22.74 -14.51
N GLY A 284 17.31 22.69 -14.26
CA GLY A 284 16.25 23.06 -15.18
C GLY A 284 15.67 24.44 -14.86
N LYS A 285 14.34 24.56 -15.02
CA LYS A 285 13.64 25.84 -14.82
C LYS A 285 13.80 26.35 -13.38
N VAL A 286 14.08 27.65 -13.28
CA VAL A 286 14.23 28.38 -12.02
C VAL A 286 12.96 29.18 -11.73
N TYR A 287 12.47 29.09 -10.50
CA TYR A 287 11.31 29.81 -10.00
C TYR A 287 11.75 30.72 -8.85
N ALA A 288 11.69 32.03 -9.06
CA ALA A 288 12.01 32.98 -8.00
C ALA A 288 10.90 32.96 -6.93
N LEU A 289 11.28 32.90 -5.66
CA LEU A 289 10.35 33.02 -4.54
C LEU A 289 10.19 34.50 -4.18
N ALA A 290 9.59 35.25 -5.11
CA ALA A 290 9.41 36.69 -5.01
C ALA A 290 8.09 37.01 -4.28
N GLY A 291 8.13 37.10 -2.96
CA GLY A 291 6.99 37.47 -2.12
C GLY A 291 6.92 36.70 -0.80
N GLU A 292 5.91 37.00 0.01
CA GLU A 292 5.64 36.30 1.28
C GLU A 292 5.15 34.86 1.07
N GLN A 293 4.62 34.55 -0.11
CA GLN A 293 4.03 33.25 -0.42
C GLN A 293 4.22 32.91 -1.90
N THR A 294 4.49 31.64 -2.16
CA THR A 294 4.50 31.05 -3.51
C THR A 294 3.78 29.70 -3.48
N ASP A 295 2.66 29.61 -4.21
CA ASP A 295 1.88 28.40 -4.38
C ASP A 295 2.33 27.64 -5.64
N ILE A 296 2.43 26.31 -5.51
CA ILE A 296 2.82 25.41 -6.60
C ILE A 296 1.69 24.41 -6.82
N GLY A 297 1.28 24.21 -8.06
CA GLY A 297 0.15 23.34 -8.38
C GLY A 297 0.06 22.96 -9.85
N ARG A 298 -0.89 22.08 -10.16
CA ARG A 298 -1.15 21.65 -11.54
C ARG A 298 -1.86 22.72 -12.36
N THR A 299 -2.85 23.39 -11.77
CA THR A 299 -3.72 24.36 -12.47
C THR A 299 -3.89 25.67 -11.71
N GLU A 300 -3.52 25.71 -10.42
CA GLU A 300 -3.59 26.88 -9.56
C GLU A 300 -2.24 27.17 -8.89
N GLY A 301 -2.02 28.44 -8.52
CA GLY A 301 -0.81 28.92 -7.84
C GLY A 301 0.05 29.80 -8.73
N ASP A 302 1.21 30.20 -8.21
CA ASP A 302 2.20 31.03 -8.89
C ASP A 302 3.08 30.19 -9.83
N VAL A 303 3.35 28.94 -9.45
CA VAL A 303 4.08 27.96 -10.25
C VAL A 303 3.13 26.88 -10.75
N ILE A 304 2.76 26.98 -12.03
CA ILE A 304 1.85 26.04 -12.70
C ILE A 304 2.62 24.98 -13.47
N LEU A 305 2.34 23.71 -13.16
CA LEU A 305 2.94 22.52 -13.75
C LEU A 305 1.85 21.64 -14.39
N GLY A 306 1.23 22.15 -15.46
CA GLY A 306 0.01 21.61 -16.06
C GLY A 306 0.10 20.18 -16.59
N ASP A 307 1.28 19.76 -17.04
CA ASP A 307 1.48 18.45 -17.69
C ASP A 307 1.60 17.28 -16.72
N ASP A 308 1.59 17.52 -15.40
CA ASP A 308 1.80 16.48 -14.40
C ASP A 308 0.51 16.01 -13.73
N PRO A 309 0.00 14.80 -14.08
CA PRO A 309 -1.24 14.28 -13.49
C PRO A 309 -1.10 13.92 -12.01
N TYR A 310 0.12 13.82 -11.49
CA TYR A 310 0.36 13.50 -10.08
C TYR A 310 0.28 14.72 -9.16
N LEU A 311 0.04 15.92 -9.71
CA LEU A 311 -0.14 17.15 -8.95
C LEU A 311 -1.62 17.48 -8.73
N SER A 312 -1.99 17.76 -7.49
CA SER A 312 -3.24 18.44 -7.15
C SER A 312 -3.32 19.85 -7.79
N PRO A 313 -4.53 20.39 -8.03
CA PRO A 313 -4.73 21.74 -8.59
C PRO A 313 -3.85 22.79 -7.92
N ARG A 314 -3.87 22.81 -6.59
CA ARG A 314 -2.96 23.51 -5.70
C ARG A 314 -2.32 22.49 -4.77
N HIS A 315 -1.01 22.34 -4.78
CA HIS A 315 -0.33 21.17 -4.17
C HIS A 315 0.53 21.55 -2.98
N ALA A 316 1.39 22.54 -3.16
CA ALA A 316 2.39 22.94 -2.18
C ALA A 316 2.40 24.45 -2.03
N ARG A 317 2.85 24.92 -0.86
CA ARG A 317 3.06 26.32 -0.57
C ARG A 317 4.43 26.51 0.04
N VAL A 318 5.16 27.50 -0.45
CA VAL A 318 6.36 28.01 0.20
C VAL A 318 6.03 29.39 0.77
N GLN A 319 6.15 29.55 2.08
CA GLN A 319 5.97 30.83 2.76
C GLN A 319 7.31 31.41 3.14
N ALA A 320 7.55 32.67 2.82
CA ALA A 320 8.67 33.44 3.30
C ALA A 320 8.20 34.27 4.51
N ALA A 321 8.80 34.07 5.67
CA ALA A 321 8.50 34.82 6.88
C ALA A 321 9.78 35.09 7.66
N GLY A 322 10.14 36.37 7.85
CA GLY A 322 11.34 36.76 8.61
C GLY A 322 12.63 36.15 8.07
N GLY A 323 12.79 36.06 6.75
CA GLY A 323 13.96 35.48 6.08
C GLY A 323 14.05 33.94 6.14
N ARG A 324 13.05 33.26 6.71
CA ARG A 324 12.92 31.80 6.67
C ARG A 324 11.89 31.41 5.63
N TYR A 325 12.16 30.30 4.93
CA TYR A 325 11.25 29.73 3.95
C TYR A 325 10.68 28.43 4.51
N THR A 326 9.36 28.32 4.57
CA THR A 326 8.66 27.15 5.09
C THR A 326 7.85 26.51 3.99
N LEU A 327 8.09 25.22 3.76
CA LEU A 327 7.35 24.37 2.83
C LEU A 327 6.18 23.72 3.56
N ARG A 328 5.00 23.78 2.95
CA ARG A 328 3.76 23.20 3.45
C ARG A 328 3.04 22.42 2.35
N ASP A 329 2.54 21.24 2.71
CA ASP A 329 1.60 20.49 1.88
C ASP A 329 0.18 21.06 2.04
N LEU A 330 -0.51 21.33 0.94
CA LEU A 330 -1.87 21.88 0.93
C LEU A 330 -2.93 20.78 0.81
N ALA A 331 -2.81 19.74 1.64
CA ALA A 331 -3.65 18.54 1.61
C ALA A 331 -3.67 17.86 0.23
N SER A 332 -2.48 17.74 -0.37
CA SER A 332 -2.35 17.16 -1.69
C SER A 332 -2.57 15.64 -1.66
N THR A 333 -3.02 15.08 -2.78
CA THR A 333 -3.32 13.64 -2.88
C THR A 333 -2.05 12.80 -2.68
N ASN A 334 -0.99 13.14 -3.42
CA ASN A 334 0.26 12.37 -3.44
C ASN A 334 1.29 12.85 -2.40
N GLY A 335 1.11 14.05 -1.83
CA GLY A 335 2.02 14.61 -0.85
C GLY A 335 3.31 15.15 -1.44
N ILE A 336 4.06 15.82 -0.58
CA ILE A 336 5.42 16.31 -0.84
C ILE A 336 6.42 15.35 -0.21
N TYR A 337 7.45 14.93 -0.95
CA TYR A 337 8.51 14.07 -0.43
C TYR A 337 9.83 14.82 -0.34
N VAL A 338 10.41 14.94 0.85
CA VAL A 338 11.67 15.66 1.06
C VAL A 338 12.82 14.68 1.17
N ARG A 339 13.86 14.85 0.35
CA ARG A 339 15.05 13.98 0.36
C ARG A 339 15.80 14.09 1.68
N LEU A 340 16.32 12.97 2.15
CA LEU A 340 17.17 12.92 3.34
C LEU A 340 18.55 13.50 3.00
N ARG A 341 19.06 14.35 3.89
CA ARG A 341 20.47 14.80 3.88
C ARG A 341 21.29 14.14 4.99
N GLU A 342 20.60 13.64 5.99
CA GLU A 342 21.14 13.01 7.19
C GLU A 342 20.18 11.89 7.63
N PRO A 343 20.63 10.95 8.48
CA PRO A 343 19.75 9.94 9.05
C PRO A 343 18.56 10.58 9.78
N ARG A 344 17.36 10.01 9.60
CA ARG A 344 16.12 10.52 10.19
C ARG A 344 15.43 9.45 10.99
N GLU A 345 14.95 9.82 12.17
CA GLU A 345 14.09 8.98 12.98
C GLU A 345 12.74 8.78 12.27
N LEU A 346 12.28 7.53 12.19
CA LEU A 346 10.99 7.15 11.66
C LEU A 346 9.96 7.09 12.78
N THR A 347 8.76 7.55 12.46
CA THR A 347 7.58 7.52 13.31
C THR A 347 6.47 6.73 12.63
N HIS A 348 5.58 6.12 13.41
CA HIS A 348 4.48 5.31 12.87
C HIS A 348 3.73 6.06 11.74
N ALA A 349 3.41 5.33 10.66
CA ALA A 349 2.81 5.78 9.41
C ALA A 349 3.68 6.69 8.53
N ASP A 350 5.00 6.77 8.74
CA ASP A 350 5.87 7.53 7.83
C ASP A 350 5.90 6.88 6.44
N MET A 351 5.87 7.72 5.41
CA MET A 351 5.88 7.28 4.02
C MET A 351 7.26 7.55 3.42
N ILE A 352 7.94 6.50 3.01
CA ILE A 352 9.29 6.49 2.47
C ILE A 352 9.20 6.33 0.96
N LEU A 353 9.85 7.22 0.20
CA LEU A 353 10.00 7.13 -1.24
C LEU A 353 11.45 6.77 -1.59
N MET A 354 11.62 5.71 -2.37
CA MET A 354 12.93 5.21 -2.85
C MET A 354 12.77 4.64 -4.26
N GLY A 355 13.41 5.23 -5.26
CA GLY A 355 13.13 4.86 -6.66
C GLY A 355 11.66 5.07 -7.01
N GLN A 356 10.94 4.00 -7.35
CA GLN A 356 9.48 3.99 -7.55
C GLN A 356 8.72 3.39 -6.36
N GLN A 357 9.42 2.90 -5.34
CA GLN A 357 8.79 2.30 -4.17
C GLN A 357 8.29 3.37 -3.21
N VAL A 358 7.03 3.23 -2.80
CA VAL A 358 6.45 3.98 -1.70
C VAL A 358 6.16 3.01 -0.57
N LEU A 359 6.89 3.12 0.53
CA LEU A 359 6.78 2.23 1.68
C LEU A 359 6.21 2.98 2.88
N ARG A 360 5.14 2.48 3.47
CA ARG A 360 4.62 2.97 4.75
C ARG A 360 5.25 2.20 5.88
N PHE A 361 5.88 2.92 6.80
CA PHE A 361 6.43 2.38 8.03
C PHE A 361 5.36 2.28 9.11
N GLU A 362 5.23 1.12 9.75
CA GLU A 362 4.27 0.88 10.82
C GLU A 362 4.98 0.20 11.99
N ILE A 363 4.95 0.84 13.16
CA ILE A 363 5.39 0.23 14.42
C ILE A 363 4.36 -0.84 14.81
N LEU A 364 4.84 -2.01 15.26
CA LEU A 364 4.00 -3.11 15.73
C LEU A 364 3.86 -3.00 17.26
N ASP A 365 2.65 -3.16 17.76
CA ASP A 365 2.36 -3.11 19.20
C ASP A 365 2.72 -4.43 19.88
N ASP A 366 3.00 -4.39 21.19
CA ASP A 366 3.44 -5.54 21.99
C ASP A 366 2.42 -6.73 21.98
N VAL A 367 1.16 -6.49 21.56
CA VAL A 367 0.11 -7.52 21.41
C VAL A 367 0.26 -8.34 20.12
N GLU A 368 0.84 -7.76 19.06
CA GLU A 368 1.16 -8.48 17.81
C GLU A 368 2.47 -9.27 17.89
N LEU A 369 3.17 -9.17 19.03
CA LEU A 369 4.58 -9.50 19.17
C LEU A 369 4.87 -10.88 19.79
N SER A 370 3.89 -11.55 20.42
CA SER A 370 3.96 -12.97 20.81
C SER A 370 2.64 -13.53 21.38
N LEU A 371 2.13 -14.64 20.84
CA LEU A 371 1.06 -15.44 21.46
C LEU A 371 1.60 -16.58 22.36
N GLY A 372 2.93 -16.77 22.37
CA GLY A 372 3.57 -17.90 23.03
C GLY A 372 3.41 -19.23 22.27
N PRO A 373 4.05 -20.30 22.73
CA PRO A 373 3.97 -21.60 22.07
C PRO A 373 2.53 -22.15 22.16
N ALA A 374 1.98 -22.57 21.03
CA ALA A 374 0.69 -23.24 21.00
C ALA A 374 0.74 -24.54 21.80
N SER A 375 -0.36 -24.87 22.48
CA SER A 375 -0.52 -26.13 23.20
C SER A 375 -1.79 -26.83 22.71
N VAL A 376 -1.68 -28.13 22.43
CA VAL A 376 -2.79 -29.00 22.06
C VAL A 376 -2.86 -30.11 23.10
N HIS A 377 -3.98 -30.22 23.81
CA HIS A 377 -4.17 -31.16 24.92
C HIS A 377 -3.06 -31.11 25.99
N GLY A 378 -2.55 -29.91 26.30
CA GLY A 378 -1.48 -29.74 27.29
C GLY A 378 -0.09 -30.07 26.79
N VAL A 379 0.06 -30.44 25.51
CA VAL A 379 1.35 -30.71 24.86
C VAL A 379 1.73 -29.51 24.00
N LEU A 380 2.92 -28.95 24.21
CA LEU A 380 3.44 -27.87 23.38
C LEU A 380 3.66 -28.35 21.95
N VAL A 381 3.20 -27.56 20.99
CA VAL A 381 3.37 -27.84 19.57
C VAL A 381 4.82 -27.56 19.18
N PHE A 382 5.46 -28.53 18.51
CA PHE A 382 6.75 -28.30 17.88
C PHE A 382 6.61 -27.28 16.74
N GLY A 383 7.47 -26.27 16.72
CA GLY A 383 7.45 -25.23 15.70
C GLY A 383 8.75 -24.42 15.66
N THR A 384 8.91 -23.61 14.61
CA THR A 384 10.01 -22.64 14.53
C THR A 384 9.83 -21.57 15.61
N PRO A 385 10.88 -21.23 16.39
CA PRO A 385 10.81 -20.18 17.38
C PRO A 385 10.33 -18.86 16.79
N GLU A 386 9.53 -18.11 17.56
CA GLU A 386 9.10 -16.78 17.18
C GLU A 386 10.29 -15.81 17.15
N VAL A 387 10.41 -15.06 16.05
CA VAL A 387 11.40 -13.98 15.93
C VAL A 387 10.68 -12.67 16.20
N PRO A 388 11.13 -11.86 17.17
CA PRO A 388 10.48 -10.59 17.50
C PRO A 388 10.51 -9.64 16.29
N ARG A 389 9.40 -8.95 16.06
CA ARG A 389 9.19 -8.02 14.93
C ARG A 389 8.86 -6.65 15.48
N TYR A 390 9.71 -5.65 15.21
CA TYR A 390 9.55 -4.32 15.82
C TYR A 390 8.60 -3.43 15.02
N ALA A 391 8.62 -3.60 13.70
CA ALA A 391 7.90 -2.79 12.76
C ALA A 391 7.69 -3.55 11.46
N ARG A 392 6.87 -3.00 10.57
CA ARG A 392 6.73 -3.47 9.19
C ARG A 392 6.77 -2.31 8.21
N LEU A 393 7.17 -2.63 6.99
CA LEU A 393 7.04 -1.77 5.83
C LEU A 393 5.93 -2.34 4.96
N VAL A 394 4.92 -1.52 4.66
CA VAL A 394 3.84 -1.87 3.75
C VAL A 394 4.08 -1.15 2.44
N GLN A 395 4.18 -1.88 1.33
CA GLN A 395 4.37 -1.29 0.00
C GLN A 395 3.04 -0.75 -0.52
N TYR A 396 2.99 0.56 -0.80
CA TYR A 396 1.83 1.26 -1.35
C TYR A 396 1.93 1.35 -2.87
N THR A 397 0.91 0.82 -3.53
CA THR A 397 0.80 0.84 -4.99
C THR A 397 0.10 2.09 -5.49
N THR A 398 0.15 2.32 -6.80
CA THR A 398 -0.57 3.41 -7.49
C THR A 398 -2.09 3.31 -7.37
N GLU A 399 -2.62 2.13 -7.03
CA GLU A 399 -4.04 1.92 -6.72
C GLU A 399 -4.43 2.43 -5.32
N GLY A 400 -3.46 2.91 -4.53
CA GLY A 400 -3.68 3.35 -3.14
C GLY A 400 -3.81 2.19 -2.15
N VAL A 401 -3.52 0.96 -2.59
CA VAL A 401 -3.64 -0.26 -1.79
C VAL A 401 -2.26 -0.72 -1.34
N GLY A 402 -2.15 -1.09 -0.07
CA GLY A 402 -1.00 -1.80 0.47
C GLY A 402 -1.01 -3.26 0.01
N ARG A 403 0.06 -3.73 -0.63
CA ARG A 403 0.16 -5.12 -1.10
C ARG A 403 1.17 -5.91 -0.28
N ASP A 404 2.45 -5.61 -0.49
CA ASP A 404 3.53 -6.38 0.12
C ASP A 404 3.87 -5.85 1.50
N VAL A 405 4.12 -6.77 2.44
CA VAL A 405 4.47 -6.46 3.83
C VAL A 405 5.82 -7.05 4.15
N HIS A 406 6.78 -6.20 4.52
CA HIS A 406 8.12 -6.59 4.93
C HIS A 406 8.31 -6.30 6.41
N TYR A 407 8.48 -7.35 7.21
CA TYR A 407 8.72 -7.20 8.64
C TYR A 407 10.18 -6.83 8.94
N LEU A 408 10.37 -5.92 9.89
CA LEU A 408 11.68 -5.52 10.41
C LEU A 408 11.97 -6.33 11.67
N TYR A 409 12.77 -7.38 11.52
CA TYR A 409 13.18 -8.30 12.59
C TYR A 409 14.68 -8.19 12.93
N ARG A 410 15.46 -7.49 12.10
CA ARG A 410 16.90 -7.26 12.30
C ARG A 410 17.14 -5.87 12.87
N ASP A 411 18.27 -5.70 13.53
CA ASP A 411 18.71 -4.40 14.06
C ASP A 411 19.16 -3.45 12.94
N ASP A 412 19.67 -3.99 11.85
CA ASP A 412 19.93 -3.26 10.62
C ASP A 412 19.28 -4.02 9.47
N THR A 413 18.42 -3.33 8.74
CA THR A 413 17.73 -3.85 7.55
C THR A 413 18.11 -3.01 6.36
N VAL A 414 18.79 -3.60 5.38
CA VAL A 414 19.22 -2.91 4.17
C VAL A 414 18.19 -3.11 3.06
N LEU A 415 17.85 -2.03 2.37
CA LEU A 415 16.94 -2.02 1.23
C LEU A 415 17.69 -1.65 -0.05
N GLY A 416 17.40 -2.35 -1.15
CA GLY A 416 18.08 -2.10 -2.42
C GLY A 416 17.47 -2.85 -3.60
N ARG A 417 18.06 -2.67 -4.78
CA ARG A 417 17.67 -3.37 -6.00
C ARG A 417 18.31 -4.76 -6.13
N GLU A 418 19.51 -4.93 -5.59
CA GLU A 418 20.32 -6.15 -5.75
C GLU A 418 20.94 -6.62 -4.43
N ILE A 419 21.20 -5.70 -3.51
CA ILE A 419 21.93 -5.94 -2.26
C ILE A 419 21.09 -5.42 -1.10
N GLY A 420 20.70 -6.32 -0.21
CA GLY A 420 19.99 -5.99 1.03
C GLY A 420 19.19 -7.16 1.58
N ASP A 421 18.51 -6.91 2.69
CA ASP A 421 17.54 -7.83 3.29
C ASP A 421 16.18 -7.75 2.58
N ILE A 422 15.82 -6.55 2.10
CA ILE A 422 14.62 -6.30 1.29
C ILE A 422 15.07 -5.84 -0.09
N VAL A 423 14.74 -6.63 -1.12
CA VAL A 423 15.22 -6.42 -2.47
C VAL A 423 14.06 -6.19 -3.44
N PHE A 424 14.11 -5.08 -4.17
CA PHE A 424 13.13 -4.74 -5.21
C PHE A 424 13.80 -4.83 -6.59
N THR A 425 13.87 -6.03 -7.16
CA THR A 425 14.64 -6.31 -8.38
C THR A 425 14.11 -5.57 -9.61
N ASP A 426 12.80 -5.32 -9.67
CA ASP A 426 12.13 -4.78 -10.85
C ASP A 426 12.18 -3.25 -10.94
N ASP A 427 12.77 -2.58 -9.94
CA ASP A 427 12.83 -1.12 -9.90
C ASP A 427 14.19 -0.59 -10.37
N PRO A 428 14.30 -0.12 -11.62
CA PRO A 428 15.57 0.41 -12.14
C PRO A 428 15.99 1.73 -11.48
N PHE A 429 15.08 2.42 -10.77
CA PHE A 429 15.39 3.67 -10.09
C PHE A 429 15.92 3.46 -8.68
N LEU A 430 15.88 2.22 -8.17
CA LEU A 430 16.57 1.86 -6.93
C LEU A 430 18.05 1.59 -7.20
N SER A 431 18.88 1.99 -6.24
CA SER A 431 20.31 1.66 -6.24
C SER A 431 20.50 0.24 -5.75
N ARG A 432 21.59 -0.42 -6.15
CA ARG A 432 21.90 -1.80 -5.73
C ARG A 432 21.78 -1.99 -4.22
N LYS A 433 22.41 -1.08 -3.46
CA LYS A 433 22.25 -0.88 -2.02
C LYS A 433 21.78 0.57 -1.83
N HIS A 434 20.54 0.80 -1.40
CA HIS A 434 19.91 2.12 -1.51
C HIS A 434 19.76 2.83 -0.16
N ALA A 435 19.14 2.16 0.81
CA ALA A 435 18.89 2.71 2.14
C ALA A 435 19.08 1.64 3.22
N SER A 436 19.24 2.06 4.47
CA SER A 436 19.15 1.17 5.62
C SER A 436 18.18 1.71 6.65
N ILE A 437 17.55 0.80 7.37
CA ILE A 437 16.72 1.08 8.54
C ILE A 437 17.35 0.37 9.73
N THR A 438 17.79 1.15 10.70
CA THR A 438 18.39 0.66 11.94
C THR A 438 17.38 0.77 13.08
N VAL A 439 17.17 -0.31 13.82
CA VAL A 439 16.28 -0.41 14.97
C VAL A 439 17.12 -0.52 16.24
N GLU A 440 17.04 0.50 17.10
CA GLU A 440 17.65 0.49 18.43
C GLU A 440 16.66 -0.09 19.44
N ARG A 441 16.87 -1.36 19.83
CA ARG A 441 15.91 -2.11 20.66
C ARG A 441 15.69 -1.53 22.05
N SER A 442 16.74 -0.94 22.66
CA SER A 442 16.67 -0.39 24.01
C SER A 442 15.77 0.84 24.09
N THR A 443 15.75 1.65 23.03
CA THR A 443 15.02 2.93 22.96
C THR A 443 13.75 2.83 22.12
N LYS A 444 13.51 1.68 21.46
CA LYS A 444 12.51 1.49 20.39
C LYS A 444 12.65 2.53 19.25
N LYS A 445 13.81 3.16 19.11
CA LYS A 445 14.08 4.17 18.08
C LYS A 445 14.39 3.50 16.76
N VAL A 446 13.75 3.97 15.69
CA VAL A 446 14.00 3.48 14.33
C VAL A 446 14.56 4.60 13.48
N VAL A 447 15.69 4.37 12.81
CA VAL A 447 16.40 5.39 12.03
C VAL A 447 16.54 4.94 10.59
N LEU A 448 16.05 5.76 9.66
CA LEU A 448 16.25 5.60 8.23
C LEU A 448 17.48 6.39 7.77
N LYS A 449 18.32 5.75 6.95
CA LYS A 449 19.52 6.35 6.38
C LYS A 449 19.61 6.05 4.88
N ASP A 450 19.87 7.08 4.09
CA ASP A 450 20.27 6.90 2.69
C ASP A 450 21.73 6.43 2.61
N LEU A 451 22.03 5.46 1.75
CA LEU A 451 23.36 4.86 1.62
C LEU A 451 24.16 5.40 0.42
N GLY A 452 23.92 6.66 0.05
CA GLY A 452 24.55 7.30 -1.11
C GLY A 452 23.86 6.88 -2.41
N SER A 453 22.54 6.79 -2.37
CA SER A 453 21.77 6.34 -3.52
C SER A 453 21.72 7.41 -4.63
N SER A 454 21.62 6.97 -5.89
CA SER A 454 21.62 7.90 -7.04
C SER A 454 20.37 8.77 -7.10
N ASN A 455 19.21 8.19 -6.76
CA ASN A 455 17.92 8.87 -6.79
C ASN A 455 17.46 9.39 -5.42
N GLY A 456 18.27 9.20 -4.38
CA GLY A 456 17.98 9.61 -3.02
C GLY A 456 16.82 8.84 -2.38
N THR A 457 16.85 8.78 -1.06
CA THR A 457 15.73 8.39 -0.20
C THR A 457 14.99 9.65 0.24
N ALA A 458 13.65 9.64 0.25
CA ALA A 458 12.83 10.76 0.68
C ALA A 458 11.70 10.35 1.64
N LEU A 459 11.29 11.27 2.51
CA LEU A 459 10.16 11.09 3.42
C LEU A 459 9.02 12.04 3.05
N ARG A 460 7.78 11.56 3.12
CA ARG A 460 6.61 12.44 2.97
C ARG A 460 6.59 13.48 4.08
N LEU A 461 6.41 14.74 3.69
CA LEU A 461 6.31 15.88 4.59
C LEU A 461 5.09 15.74 5.50
N ARG A 462 5.30 15.96 6.80
CA ARG A 462 4.23 16.11 7.80
C ARG A 462 4.19 17.56 8.28
N GLY A 463 3.04 18.21 8.14
CA GLY A 463 2.87 19.60 8.53
C GLY A 463 3.73 20.54 7.69
N GLU A 464 4.57 21.32 8.36
CA GLU A 464 5.41 22.36 7.79
C GLU A 464 6.89 22.07 8.03
N ARG A 465 7.76 22.39 7.05
CA ARG A 465 9.21 22.24 7.17
C ARG A 465 9.94 23.49 6.72
N VAL A 466 10.84 23.97 7.56
CA VAL A 466 11.79 25.02 7.19
C VAL A 466 12.77 24.47 6.16
N LEU A 467 12.92 25.18 5.04
CA LEU A 467 13.85 24.85 3.97
C LEU A 467 15.23 25.44 4.25
N ALA A 468 16.25 24.58 4.20
CA ALA A 468 17.64 24.99 4.21
C ALA A 468 18.21 25.01 2.77
N PRO A 469 19.20 25.87 2.47
CA PRO A 469 19.84 25.88 1.16
C PRO A 469 20.39 24.51 0.76
N GLY A 470 20.08 24.08 -0.45
CA GLY A 470 20.39 22.76 -1.00
C GLY A 470 19.39 21.66 -0.65
N ASP A 471 18.35 21.95 0.15
CA ASP A 471 17.29 20.97 0.40
C ASP A 471 16.57 20.62 -0.90
N GLN A 472 16.30 19.32 -1.08
CA GLN A 472 15.62 18.81 -2.25
C GLN A 472 14.29 18.16 -1.86
N PHE A 473 13.25 18.46 -2.61
CA PHE A 473 11.93 17.88 -2.40
C PHE A 473 11.23 17.60 -3.72
N ARG A 474 10.34 16.61 -3.71
CA ARG A 474 9.60 16.13 -4.85
C ARG A 474 8.11 16.41 -4.66
N ILE A 475 7.48 16.91 -5.72
CA ILE A 475 6.04 17.04 -5.87
C ILE A 475 5.65 16.47 -7.22
N GLY A 476 4.74 15.49 -7.24
CA GLY A 476 4.46 14.72 -8.44
C GLY A 476 5.72 14.09 -9.05
N ARG A 477 6.03 14.43 -10.29
CA ARG A 477 7.23 14.01 -11.03
C ARG A 477 8.40 14.99 -10.94
N HIS A 478 8.18 16.16 -10.36
CA HIS A 478 9.15 17.25 -10.32
C HIS A 478 10.00 17.17 -9.06
N LEU A 479 11.32 17.21 -9.24
CA LEU A 479 12.29 17.36 -8.16
C LEU A 479 12.73 18.82 -8.13
N PHE A 480 12.66 19.45 -6.97
CA PHE A 480 13.11 20.83 -6.75
C PHE A 480 14.28 20.85 -5.77
N ARG A 481 15.22 21.76 -6.00
CA ARG A 481 16.25 22.18 -5.05
C ARG A 481 15.94 23.61 -4.61
N PHE A 482 15.96 23.85 -3.31
CA PHE A 482 15.85 25.18 -2.74
C PHE A 482 17.24 25.82 -2.67
N ASP A 483 17.41 26.94 -3.37
CA ASP A 483 18.62 27.76 -3.32
C ASP A 483 18.28 29.10 -2.66
N HIS A 484 19.11 29.57 -1.73
CA HIS A 484 18.99 30.91 -1.15
C HIS A 484 20.34 31.61 -1.25
N GLY A 485 20.36 32.78 -1.89
CA GLY A 485 21.56 33.59 -2.04
C GLY A 485 21.89 34.31 -0.73
N GLY A 486 22.72 33.69 0.10
CA GLY A 486 23.42 34.37 1.20
C GLY A 486 24.92 34.31 0.95
N VAL A 487 25.57 35.47 0.83
CA VAL A 487 27.03 35.61 0.85
C VAL A 487 27.56 34.91 2.11
N ARG A 488 28.55 34.03 1.92
CA ARG A 488 29.27 33.39 3.04
C ARG A 488 29.99 34.41 3.90
#